data_AF-A0A139R2C4-F1
#
_entry.id   AF-A0A139R2C4-F1
#
_cell.length_a   1.000
_cell.length_b   1.000
_cell.length_c   1.000
_cell.angle_alpha   90.00
_cell.angle_beta   90.00
_cell.angle_gamma   90.00
#
_symmetry.space_group_name_H-M   'P 1'
#
loop_
_entity.id
_entity.type
_entity.pdbx_description
1 polymer ?
#
loop_
_entity_poly.entity_id
_entity_poly.type
_entity_poly.pdbx_seq_one_letter_code
_entity_poly.pdbx_strand_id
1 'polypeptide(L)' 'MLQFAGLGIAMGNASDYVKSLADAVTASNEEDGVARAIEKYIL' A
#
# COMPACT_ATOMS: atom_id res chain seq x y z
N MET A 1 11.97 -0.30 5.02
CA MET A 1 11.38 -1.41 4.22
C MET A 1 10.57 -0.85 3.06
N LEU A 2 9.54 -0.01 3.30
CA LEU A 2 8.76 0.62 2.22
C LEU A 2 9.63 1.39 1.21
N GLN A 3 10.44 2.36 1.68
CA GLN A 3 11.31 3.16 0.81
C GLN A 3 12.47 2.40 0.15
N PHE A 4 12.73 1.17 0.60
CA PHE A 4 13.76 0.31 -0.01
C PHE A 4 13.16 -0.56 -1.12
N ALA A 5 11.86 -0.86 -1.05
CA ALA A 5 11.17 -1.61 -2.08
C ALA A 5 11.09 -0.77 -3.36
N GLY A 6 11.17 -1.42 -4.53
CA GLY A 6 10.96 -0.73 -5.81
C GLY A 6 9.53 -0.21 -6.01
N LEU A 7 8.58 -0.71 -5.21
CA LEU A 7 7.22 -0.21 -5.10
C LEU A 7 6.71 -0.48 -3.67
N GLY A 8 6.65 0.56 -2.84
CA GLY A 8 6.10 0.52 -1.50
C GLY A 8 4.63 0.93 -1.48
N ILE A 9 3.74 0.07 -0.98
CA ILE A 9 2.30 0.35 -0.87
C ILE A 9 1.87 0.34 0.59
N ALA A 10 1.18 1.41 1.02
CA ALA A 10 0.57 1.50 2.33
C ALA A 10 -0.93 1.23 2.28
N MET A 11 -1.49 0.65 3.34
CA MET A 11 -2.93 0.41 3.47
C MET A 11 -3.67 1.70 3.84
N GLY A 12 -4.96 1.77 3.50
CA GLY A 12 -5.80 2.96 3.74
C GLY A 12 -5.96 3.31 5.22
N ASN A 13 -5.87 2.33 6.10
CA ASN A 13 -5.90 2.51 7.56
C ASN A 13 -4.50 2.59 8.21
N ALA A 14 -3.42 2.67 7.42
CA ALA A 14 -2.09 2.92 7.94
C ALA A 14 -1.97 4.35 8.51
N SER A 15 -0.98 4.57 9.37
CA SER A 15 -0.70 5.92 9.89
C SER A 15 -0.23 6.86 8.78
N ASP A 16 -0.44 8.17 8.96
CA ASP A 16 -0.06 9.17 7.97
C ASP A 16 1.44 9.18 7.69
N TYR A 17 2.25 8.85 8.72
CA TYR A 17 3.69 8.68 8.55
C TYR A 17 4.04 7.50 7.63
N VAL A 18 3.30 6.38 7.69
CA VAL A 18 3.55 5.25 6.79
C VAL A 18 3.10 5.57 5.37
N LYS A 19 1.95 6.24 5.23
CA LYS A 19 1.43 6.67 3.92
C LYS A 19 2.35 7.68 3.23
N SER A 20 2.98 8.59 3.98
CA SER A 20 3.90 9.59 3.40
C SER A 20 5.22 8.98 2.89
N LEU A 21 5.54 7.75 3.31
CA LEU A 21 6.72 7.01 2.87
C LEU A 21 6.40 5.98 1.77
N ALA A 22 5.13 5.87 1.33
CA ALA A 22 4.68 4.93 0.33
C ALA A 22 4.55 5.59 -1.05
N ASP A 23 4.80 4.84 -2.10
CA ASP A 23 4.60 5.29 -3.48
C ASP A 23 3.11 5.31 -3.85
N ALA A 24 2.32 4.44 -3.21
CA ALA A 24 0.88 4.41 -3.35
C ALA A 24 0.18 4.00 -2.06
N VAL A 25 -1.10 4.39 -1.94
CA VAL A 25 -1.99 3.94 -0.87
C VAL A 25 -3.10 3.09 -1.49
N THR A 26 -3.37 1.93 -0.90
CA THR A 26 -4.47 1.02 -1.27
C THR A 26 -5.62 1.12 -0.25
N ALA A 27 -6.66 0.31 -0.40
CA ALA A 27 -7.77 0.22 0.55
C ALA A 27 -7.30 -0.22 1.95
N SER A 28 -8.18 -0.20 2.94
CA SER A 28 -7.87 -0.74 4.26
C SER A 28 -7.71 -2.28 4.21
N ASN A 29 -7.18 -2.87 5.28
CA ASN A 29 -7.13 -4.33 5.38
C ASN A 29 -8.51 -4.98 5.52
N GLU A 30 -9.51 -4.23 6.00
CA GLU A 30 -10.91 -4.70 6.08
C GLU A 30 -11.60 -4.72 4.71
N GLU A 31 -10.99 -4.07 3.70
CA GLU A 31 -11.48 -3.95 2.33
C GLU A 31 -10.53 -4.61 1.31
N ASP A 32 -9.81 -5.65 1.75
CA ASP A 32 -8.89 -6.45 0.93
C ASP A 32 -7.79 -5.64 0.22
N GLY A 33 -7.29 -4.56 0.84
CA GLY A 33 -6.36 -3.63 0.18
C GLY A 33 -5.09 -4.27 -0.39
N VAL A 34 -4.59 -5.38 0.19
CA VAL A 34 -3.44 -6.13 -0.37
C VAL A 34 -3.83 -6.80 -1.69
N ALA A 35 -4.96 -7.51 -1.74
CA ALA A 35 -5.42 -8.18 -2.96
C ALA A 35 -5.63 -7.16 -4.08
N ARG A 36 -6.28 -6.03 -3.77
CA ARG A 36 -6.50 -4.93 -4.71
C ARG A 36 -5.19 -4.30 -5.23
N ALA A 37 -4.18 -4.22 -4.37
CA ALA A 37 -2.87 -3.73 -4.79
C ALA A 37 -2.19 -4.71 -5.75
N ILE A 38 -2.27 -6.02 -5.47
CA ILE A 38 -1.73 -7.06 -6.37
C ILE A 38 -2.45 -7.02 -7.72
N GLU A 39 -3.78 -7.00 -7.74
CA GLU A 39 -4.58 -6.91 -8.96
C GLU A 39 -4.27 -5.67 -9.80
N LYS A 40 -3.91 -4.56 -9.16
CA LYS A 40 -3.65 -3.29 -9.86
C LYS A 40 -2.23 -3.18 -10.41
N TYR A 41 -1.24 -3.73 -9.71
CA TYR A 41 0.18 -3.45 -10.00
C TYR A 41 0.97 -4.67 -10.48
N ILE A 42 0.43 -5.89 -10.38
CA ILE A 42 1.14 -7.13 -10.71
C ILE A 42 0.40 -7.95 -11.78
N LEU A 43 -0.93 -8.07 -11.67
CA LEU A 43 -1.77 -8.81 -12.63
C LEU A 43 -2.25 -7.89 -13.77
#